data_AF-A0A7J8IHV4-F1
#
_entry.id   AF-A0A7J8IHV4-F1
#
_cell.length_a   1.000
_cell.length_b   1.000
_cell.length_c   1.000
_cell.angle_alpha   90.00
_cell.angle_beta   90.00
_cell.angle_gamma   90.00
#
_symmetry.space_group_name_H-M   'P 1'
#
loop_
_entity.id
_entity.type
_entity.pdbx_description
1 polymer ?
#
loop_
_entity_poly.entity_id
_entity_poly.type
_entity_poly.pdbx_seq_one_letter_code
_entity_poly.pdbx_strand_id
1 'polypeptide(L)'
;MGRSTGFSLGSDPGFQPGPREGQQLGRELAARCRPGRRDSSGIRLYYTASLRRFDAGIMELGLVYTPVMAIPPQEEAFVLTGYCTDKCTQLALPPSGIRIFASQLHTHLTGRKVVTVLARGGREREIVNKDDHYSPHFQEIRMLKKAVSVHQGDVLITSCTYNTEDRKLATVGGFGILEEMCVNYVHYYPQTQLELCKSSVDPGFLQKYFHLVNRFNSEEVCTCPQASVPEQFASVPWNSFSRHVLAALYGFAPVSVHCNKSSAVRFQGEWDLQPLPEIFSKLEEPAPRCPAGRGQSPAGPTVVSIGGGKG
;
A
#
# COMPACT_ATOMS: atom_id res chain seq x y z
N MET A 1 20.26 -2.74 -2.20
CA MET A 1 19.28 -2.02 -1.37
C MET A 1 19.51 -0.55 -1.59
N GLY A 2 18.54 0.14 -2.20
CA GLY A 2 18.56 1.61 -2.26
C GLY A 2 18.53 2.17 -0.84
N ARG A 3 19.30 3.23 -0.60
CA ARG A 3 19.26 3.93 0.68
C ARG A 3 18.14 4.95 0.60
N SER A 4 17.16 4.87 1.48
CA SER A 4 16.35 6.03 1.83
C SER A 4 17.29 7.10 2.39
N THR A 5 17.30 8.30 1.80
CA THR A 5 18.08 9.42 2.31
C THR A 5 17.46 9.97 3.58
N GLY A 6 18.18 10.81 4.33
CA GLY A 6 17.61 11.47 5.50
C GLY A 6 16.31 12.20 5.16
N PHE A 7 15.30 12.09 6.03
CA PHE A 7 14.02 12.76 5.87
C PHE A 7 14.01 14.06 6.70
N SER A 8 13.75 15.18 6.05
CA SER A 8 13.63 16.48 6.69
C SER A 8 12.19 16.97 6.66
N LEU A 9 11.65 17.27 7.84
CA LEU A 9 10.32 17.85 7.97
C LEU A 9 10.31 19.33 7.54
N GLY A 10 9.22 19.76 6.90
CA GLY A 10 8.94 21.19 6.70
C GLY A 10 8.83 21.95 8.03
N SER A 11 8.78 23.27 8.02
CA SER A 11 8.81 24.11 9.23
C SER A 11 7.64 23.89 10.20
N ASP A 12 6.47 23.55 9.67
CA ASP A 12 5.22 23.60 10.41
C ASP A 12 4.96 22.38 11.31
N PRO A 13 5.15 21.13 10.83
CA PRO A 13 4.93 19.94 11.65
C PRO A 13 6.21 19.43 12.34
N GLY A 14 6.04 18.81 13.51
CA GLY A 14 7.09 18.07 14.23
C GLY A 14 6.52 16.80 14.87
N PHE A 15 7.30 15.72 14.98
CA PHE A 15 6.90 14.55 15.75
C PHE A 15 7.15 14.80 17.24
N GLN A 16 6.11 14.75 18.06
CA GLN A 16 6.23 14.86 19.51
C GLN A 16 6.28 13.45 20.13
N PRO A 17 7.40 13.06 20.77
CA PRO A 17 7.41 11.86 21.62
C PRO A 17 6.46 12.10 22.80
N GLY A 18 5.66 11.09 23.16
CA GLY A 18 4.63 11.20 24.20
C GLY A 18 5.20 11.68 25.56
N PRO A 19 4.39 12.40 26.38
CA PRO A 19 4.87 13.12 27.56
C PRO A 19 5.09 12.25 28.82
N ARG A 20 5.42 10.95 28.69
CA ARG A 20 5.41 10.03 29.85
C ARG A 20 6.80 9.52 30.22
N GLU A 21 7.18 9.71 31.48
CA GLU A 21 8.22 8.93 32.13
C GLU A 21 7.94 7.42 31.94
N GLY A 22 8.97 6.66 31.56
CA GLY A 22 8.89 5.21 31.38
C GLY A 22 8.57 4.72 29.96
N GLN A 23 8.32 5.60 28.99
CA GLN A 23 8.14 5.19 27.59
C GLN A 23 9.50 4.95 26.92
N GLN A 24 9.68 3.77 26.31
CA GLN A 24 10.90 3.41 25.59
C GLN A 24 10.69 3.47 24.07
N LEU A 25 11.74 3.82 23.33
CA LEU A 25 11.73 3.73 21.87
C LEU A 25 11.91 2.26 21.46
N GLY A 26 10.84 1.64 20.95
CA GLY A 26 10.92 0.35 20.27
C GLY A 26 11.64 0.51 18.93
N ARG A 27 12.61 -0.36 18.65
CA ARG A 27 13.30 -0.40 17.36
C ARG A 27 13.28 -1.81 16.80
N GLU A 28 12.64 -1.97 15.66
CA GLU A 28 12.63 -3.21 14.89
C GLU A 28 13.46 -3.03 13.62
N LEU A 29 14.41 -3.94 13.37
CA LEU A 29 15.31 -3.87 12.23
C LEU A 29 15.16 -5.16 11.41
N ALA A 30 14.54 -5.06 10.24
CA ALA A 30 14.44 -6.18 9.30
C ALA A 30 15.82 -6.43 8.66
N ALA A 31 16.44 -7.57 8.95
CA ALA A 31 17.78 -7.90 8.45
C ALA A 31 17.86 -9.35 7.98
N ARG A 32 18.65 -9.59 6.92
CA ARG A 32 19.07 -10.94 6.53
C ARG A 32 20.30 -11.34 7.33
N CYS A 33 20.10 -12.17 8.36
CA CYS A 33 21.17 -12.63 9.25
C CYS A 33 22.27 -13.39 8.49
N ARG A 34 23.54 -13.09 8.82
CA ARG A 34 24.72 -13.83 8.34
C ARG A 34 25.54 -14.27 9.56
N PRO A 35 25.96 -15.54 9.66
CA PRO A 35 26.77 -16.03 10.78
C PRO A 35 28.03 -15.18 10.98
N GLY A 36 28.39 -14.92 12.25
CA GLY A 36 29.61 -14.21 12.63
C GLY A 36 29.62 -12.69 12.38
N ARG A 37 28.53 -12.09 11.87
CA ARG A 37 28.45 -10.64 11.64
C ARG A 37 27.82 -9.93 12.85
N ARG A 38 28.59 -9.04 13.49
CA ARG A 38 28.06 -8.07 14.46
C ARG A 38 27.51 -6.86 13.71
N ASP A 39 26.26 -6.48 13.98
CA ASP A 39 25.61 -5.31 13.39
C ASP A 39 25.23 -4.32 14.50
N SER A 40 25.49 -3.03 14.26
CA SER A 40 25.14 -1.92 15.15
C SER A 40 24.37 -0.84 14.39
N SER A 41 23.58 -1.23 13.40
CA SER A 41 22.78 -0.32 12.58
C SER A 41 21.65 0.31 13.39
N GLY A 42 21.15 1.47 12.93
CA GLY A 42 20.09 2.19 13.61
C GLY A 42 19.67 3.46 12.88
N ILE A 43 18.86 4.27 13.58
CA ILE A 43 18.31 5.53 13.10
C ILE A 43 18.91 6.67 13.94
N ARG A 44 19.25 7.79 13.29
CA ARG A 44 19.66 9.02 13.97
C ARG A 44 18.48 9.99 13.97
N LEU A 45 18.09 10.45 15.16
CA LEU A 45 17.02 11.43 15.36
C LEU A 45 17.63 12.82 15.57
N TYR A 46 17.07 13.82 14.89
CA TYR A 46 17.37 15.23 15.13
C TYR A 46 16.10 15.88 15.70
N TYR A 47 16.22 16.52 16.87
CA TYR A 47 15.08 17.06 17.61
C TYR A 47 15.35 18.49 18.07
N THR A 48 14.29 19.21 18.43
CA THR A 48 14.33 20.56 18.99
C THR A 48 13.57 20.57 20.33
N ALA A 49 13.98 21.46 21.25
CA ALA A 49 13.31 21.63 22.54
C ALA A 49 11.98 22.41 22.41
N SER A 50 11.81 23.19 21.34
CA SER A 50 10.60 23.99 21.12
C SER A 50 9.58 23.25 20.28
N LEU A 51 8.32 23.21 20.74
CA LEU A 51 7.22 22.65 19.98
C LEU A 51 7.01 23.42 18.68
N ARG A 52 6.67 22.69 17.62
CA ARG A 52 6.26 23.26 16.35
C ARG A 52 4.77 23.55 16.36
N ARG A 53 4.27 24.15 15.28
CA ARG A 53 2.86 24.58 15.20
C ARG A 53 1.89 23.39 15.27
N PHE A 54 2.25 22.26 14.67
CA PHE A 54 1.43 21.06 14.65
C PHE A 54 2.23 19.81 14.99
N ASP A 55 1.60 18.90 15.72
CA ASP A 55 2.12 17.56 15.90
C ASP A 55 1.87 16.73 14.63
N ALA A 56 2.92 16.06 14.17
CA ALA A 56 2.89 15.15 13.04
C ALA A 56 2.52 13.75 13.50
N GLY A 57 1.71 13.06 12.70
CA GLY A 57 1.43 11.63 12.82
C GLY A 57 1.92 10.85 11.60
N ILE A 58 2.05 9.53 11.77
CA ILE A 58 2.20 8.57 10.67
C ILE A 58 0.99 7.65 10.72
N MET A 59 0.39 7.37 9.56
CA MET A 59 -0.70 6.42 9.42
C MET A 59 -0.39 5.43 8.32
N GLU A 60 -0.66 4.15 8.58
CA GLU A 60 -0.54 3.07 7.60
C GLU A 60 -1.87 2.87 6.86
N LEU A 61 -1.82 3.02 5.54
CA LEU A 61 -2.93 2.73 4.64
C LEU A 61 -2.63 1.46 3.82
N GLY A 62 -3.66 0.77 3.36
CA GLY A 62 -3.54 -0.36 2.43
C GLY A 62 -4.07 -1.67 2.99
N LEU A 63 -3.33 -2.76 2.78
CA LEU A 63 -3.76 -4.11 3.14
C LEU A 63 -3.22 -4.53 4.50
N VAL A 64 -4.05 -5.26 5.25
CA VAL A 64 -3.62 -5.96 6.46
C VAL A 64 -2.63 -7.07 6.08
N TYR A 65 -1.64 -7.33 6.95
CA TYR A 65 -0.65 -8.39 6.77
C TYR A 65 -1.25 -9.77 7.10
N THR A 66 -2.08 -10.27 6.19
CA THR A 66 -2.83 -11.52 6.37
C THR A 66 -2.81 -12.34 5.08
N PRO A 67 -2.77 -13.68 5.19
CA PRO A 67 -2.70 -14.55 4.02
C PRO A 67 -3.99 -14.57 3.19
N VAL A 68 -5.09 -13.93 3.63
CA VAL A 68 -6.37 -13.91 2.89
C VAL A 68 -6.32 -13.05 1.62
N MET A 69 -5.30 -12.20 1.50
CA MET A 69 -4.99 -11.47 0.27
C MET A 69 -3.87 -12.21 -0.45
N ALA A 70 -4.09 -12.61 -1.71
CA ALA A 70 -3.12 -13.38 -2.47
C ALA A 70 -3.08 -12.97 -3.94
N ILE A 71 -1.93 -13.18 -4.55
CA ILE A 71 -1.66 -12.95 -5.96
C ILE A 71 -1.43 -14.31 -6.61
N PRO A 72 -2.20 -14.69 -7.65
CA PRO A 72 -1.94 -15.91 -8.41
C PRO A 72 -0.51 -15.94 -8.98
N PRO A 73 0.10 -17.12 -9.17
CA PRO A 73 1.40 -17.24 -9.83
C PRO A 73 1.29 -16.91 -11.33
N GLN A 74 2.37 -16.44 -11.95
CA GLN A 74 2.43 -16.19 -13.40
C GLN A 74 1.49 -15.07 -13.91
N GLU A 75 1.23 -14.05 -13.09
CA GLU A 75 0.49 -12.86 -13.51
C GLU A 75 1.46 -11.77 -13.98
N GLU A 76 1.22 -11.20 -15.16
CA GLU A 76 1.94 -10.01 -15.63
C GLU A 76 1.59 -8.79 -14.77
N ALA A 77 0.31 -8.65 -14.45
CA ALA A 77 -0.23 -7.56 -13.63
C ALA A 77 -1.48 -8.03 -12.87
N PHE A 78 -1.38 -8.10 -11.54
CA PHE A 78 -2.52 -8.36 -10.65
C PHE A 78 -2.64 -7.24 -9.62
N VAL A 79 -3.85 -6.72 -9.42
CA VAL A 79 -4.10 -5.59 -8.54
C VAL A 79 -4.74 -6.06 -7.24
N LEU A 80 -4.14 -5.69 -6.11
CA LEU A 80 -4.80 -5.76 -4.80
C LEU A 80 -5.10 -4.36 -4.30
N THR A 81 -6.26 -4.18 -3.68
CA THR A 81 -6.74 -2.89 -3.18
C THR A 81 -7.16 -3.00 -1.71
N GLY A 82 -6.63 -2.09 -0.89
CA GLY A 82 -7.03 -1.90 0.50
C GLY A 82 -7.68 -0.54 0.71
N TYR A 83 -8.51 -0.45 1.75
CA TYR A 83 -9.39 0.69 2.00
C TYR A 83 -9.25 1.20 3.43
N CYS A 84 -9.17 2.52 3.56
CA CYS A 84 -9.57 3.24 4.76
C CYS A 84 -10.98 3.78 4.51
N THR A 85 -11.98 3.16 5.15
CA THR A 85 -13.39 3.45 4.87
C THR A 85 -13.84 4.79 5.45
N ASP A 86 -14.90 5.34 4.88
CA ASP A 86 -15.61 6.52 5.35
C ASP A 86 -16.01 6.40 6.82
N LYS A 87 -16.46 5.23 7.25
CA LYS A 87 -16.77 4.93 8.66
C LYS A 87 -15.56 5.12 9.58
N CYS A 88 -14.39 4.65 9.17
CA CYS A 88 -13.17 4.80 9.99
C CYS A 88 -12.72 6.27 10.03
N THR A 89 -12.69 6.97 8.88
CA THR A 89 -12.30 8.39 8.85
C THR A 89 -13.30 9.27 9.58
N GLN A 90 -14.60 8.99 9.48
CA GLN A 90 -15.68 9.68 10.18
C GLN A 90 -15.52 9.60 11.71
N LEU A 91 -15.09 8.44 12.20
CA LEU A 91 -14.92 8.20 13.64
C LEU A 91 -13.58 8.74 14.17
N ALA A 92 -12.51 8.59 13.40
CA ALA A 92 -11.15 8.72 13.90
C ALA A 92 -10.47 10.05 13.56
N LEU A 93 -10.95 10.79 12.55
CA LEU A 93 -10.39 12.09 12.17
C LEU A 93 -11.11 13.23 12.92
N PRO A 94 -10.44 14.38 13.16
CA PRO A 94 -11.09 15.56 13.72
C PRO A 94 -12.00 16.25 12.67
N PRO A 95 -12.97 17.08 13.10
CA PRO A 95 -13.84 17.82 12.18
C PRO A 95 -13.08 18.73 11.21
N SER A 96 -11.92 19.25 11.61
CA SER A 96 -11.03 20.05 10.76
C SER A 96 -10.29 19.25 9.69
N GLY A 97 -10.35 17.91 9.75
CA GLY A 97 -9.57 17.00 8.92
C GLY A 97 -8.08 17.00 9.27
N ILE A 98 -7.32 16.29 8.42
CA ILE A 98 -5.87 16.21 8.44
C ILE A 98 -5.28 16.64 7.09
N ARG A 99 -3.99 16.96 7.07
CA ARG A 99 -3.22 17.28 5.87
C ARG A 99 -2.06 16.32 5.74
N ILE A 100 -2.09 15.50 4.69
CA ILE A 100 -0.99 14.61 4.33
C ILE A 100 0.05 15.44 3.58
N PHE A 101 1.29 15.43 4.05
CA PHE A 101 2.39 16.23 3.47
C PHE A 101 3.53 15.37 2.92
N ALA A 102 3.64 14.11 3.33
CA ALA A 102 4.58 13.15 2.78
C ALA A 102 4.01 11.73 2.77
N SER A 103 4.59 10.87 1.94
CA SER A 103 4.14 9.48 1.77
C SER A 103 5.34 8.57 1.43
N GLN A 104 5.33 7.36 1.97
CA GLN A 104 6.27 6.30 1.62
C GLN A 104 5.49 5.04 1.19
N LEU A 105 5.71 4.62 -0.05
CA LEU A 105 5.06 3.45 -0.64
C LEU A 105 5.90 2.19 -0.36
N HIS A 106 5.24 1.09 -0.02
CA HIS A 106 5.91 -0.14 0.38
C HIS A 106 5.19 -1.39 -0.17
N THR A 107 5.96 -2.25 -0.83
CA THR A 107 5.63 -3.64 -1.17
C THR A 107 6.86 -4.52 -0.98
N HIS A 108 6.70 -5.84 -1.14
CA HIS A 108 7.82 -6.75 -1.33
C HIS A 108 8.17 -6.87 -2.84
N LEU A 109 8.86 -7.94 -3.22
CA LEU A 109 9.63 -8.07 -4.46
C LEU A 109 8.78 -8.05 -5.75
N THR A 110 7.51 -8.40 -5.68
CA THR A 110 6.62 -8.51 -6.85
C THR A 110 5.90 -7.20 -7.17
N GLY A 111 5.95 -6.19 -6.29
CA GLY A 111 5.29 -4.91 -6.55
C GLY A 111 5.92 -4.10 -7.68
N ARG A 112 5.07 -3.44 -8.48
CA ARG A 112 5.44 -2.67 -9.68
C ARG A 112 4.79 -1.28 -9.73
N LYS A 113 3.58 -1.15 -9.19
CA LYS A 113 2.85 0.13 -9.14
C LYS A 113 2.16 0.27 -7.81
N VAL A 114 2.15 1.48 -7.27
CA VAL A 114 1.38 1.79 -6.05
C VAL A 114 0.70 3.14 -6.22
N VAL A 115 -0.59 3.20 -5.92
CA VAL A 115 -1.39 4.42 -5.97
C VAL A 115 -2.29 4.50 -4.74
N THR A 116 -2.39 5.69 -4.15
CA THR A 116 -3.41 6.01 -3.15
C THR A 116 -4.25 7.17 -3.65
N VAL A 117 -5.56 6.98 -3.70
CA VAL A 117 -6.54 8.00 -4.10
C VAL A 117 -7.46 8.35 -2.92
N LEU A 118 -7.84 9.62 -2.86
CA LEU A 118 -8.86 10.14 -1.96
C LEU A 118 -10.20 10.18 -2.71
N ALA A 119 -11.24 9.60 -2.12
CA ALA A 119 -12.61 9.70 -2.61
C ALA A 119 -13.53 10.35 -1.57
N ARG A 120 -14.50 11.14 -2.06
CA ARG A 120 -15.51 11.84 -1.24
C ARG A 120 -16.86 11.81 -1.93
N GLY A 121 -17.86 11.23 -1.25
CA GLY A 121 -19.22 11.06 -1.77
C GLY A 121 -19.25 10.22 -3.05
N GLY A 122 -18.53 9.09 -3.03
CA GLY A 122 -18.46 8.13 -4.14
C GLY A 122 -17.72 8.61 -5.40
N ARG A 123 -16.95 9.69 -5.31
CA ARG A 123 -16.13 10.22 -6.43
C ARG A 123 -14.69 10.39 -6.00
N GLU A 124 -13.76 9.92 -6.82
CA GLU A 124 -12.33 10.24 -6.65
C GLU A 124 -12.12 11.76 -6.79
N ARG A 125 -11.34 12.33 -5.87
CA ARG A 125 -11.12 13.79 -5.76
C ARG A 125 -9.68 14.17 -5.99
N GLU A 126 -8.75 13.42 -5.41
CA GLU A 126 -7.34 13.74 -5.49
C GLU A 126 -6.48 12.46 -5.39
N ILE A 127 -5.36 12.44 -6.10
CA ILE A 127 -4.33 11.43 -5.93
C ILE A 127 -3.46 11.85 -4.75
N VAL A 128 -3.41 11.03 -3.70
CA VAL A 128 -2.55 11.28 -2.53
C VAL A 128 -1.09 11.04 -2.90
N ASN A 129 -0.81 9.88 -3.48
CA ASN A 129 0.50 9.54 -4.04
C ASN A 129 0.33 8.49 -5.14
N LYS A 130 1.21 8.51 -6.14
CA LYS A 130 1.20 7.57 -7.27
C LYS A 130 2.63 7.33 -7.74
N ASP A 131 2.99 6.07 -7.92
CA ASP A 131 4.20 5.66 -8.61
C ASP A 131 3.92 4.47 -9.53
N ASP A 132 3.86 4.74 -10.84
CA ASP A 132 3.65 3.75 -11.89
C ASP A 132 4.92 2.96 -12.23
N HIS A 133 6.08 3.37 -11.69
CA HIS A 133 7.39 2.75 -11.90
C HIS A 133 8.03 2.40 -10.56
N TYR A 134 7.19 2.05 -9.59
CA TYR A 134 7.61 1.70 -8.24
C TYR A 134 8.58 0.52 -8.28
N SER A 135 9.64 0.59 -7.46
CA SER A 135 10.56 -0.52 -7.24
C SER A 135 10.71 -0.80 -5.75
N PRO A 136 10.58 -2.07 -5.30
CA PRO A 136 10.81 -2.43 -3.90
C PRO A 136 12.28 -2.24 -3.49
N HIS A 137 13.20 -2.00 -4.43
CA HIS A 137 14.59 -1.66 -4.13
C HIS A 137 14.83 -0.17 -3.89
N PHE A 138 13.85 0.69 -4.19
CA PHE A 138 13.93 2.14 -4.05
C PHE A 138 12.68 2.67 -3.33
N GLN A 139 12.73 2.65 -1.99
CA GLN A 139 11.62 3.02 -1.12
C GLN A 139 11.99 4.25 -0.28
N GLU A 140 11.70 5.44 -0.81
CA GLU A 140 11.98 6.72 -0.16
C GLU A 140 10.71 7.35 0.42
N ILE A 141 10.88 8.21 1.43
CA ILE A 141 9.80 9.08 1.91
C ILE A 141 9.78 10.31 1.00
N ARG A 142 8.68 10.51 0.27
CA ARG A 142 8.52 11.66 -0.63
C ARG A 142 7.68 12.74 0.02
N MET A 143 8.19 13.97 0.03
CA MET A 143 7.35 15.14 0.26
C MET A 143 6.37 15.29 -0.91
N LEU A 144 5.09 15.43 -0.62
CA LEU A 144 4.08 15.64 -1.65
C LEU A 144 4.23 17.04 -2.22
N LYS A 145 4.12 17.17 -3.55
CA LYS A 145 4.15 18.48 -4.24
C LYS A 145 3.04 19.41 -3.73
N LYS A 146 1.90 18.82 -3.35
CA LYS A 146 0.74 19.49 -2.77
C LYS A 146 0.27 18.64 -1.59
N ALA A 147 0.09 19.28 -0.44
CA ALA A 147 -0.49 18.61 0.72
C ALA A 147 -1.98 18.29 0.45
N VAL A 148 -2.40 17.08 0.78
CA VAL A 148 -3.77 16.59 0.52
C VAL A 148 -4.59 16.63 1.79
N SER A 149 -5.77 17.25 1.71
CA SER A 149 -6.69 17.42 2.85
C SER A 149 -7.73 16.30 2.90
N VAL A 150 -7.68 15.51 3.98
CA VAL A 150 -8.60 14.40 4.24
C VAL A 150 -9.53 14.78 5.39
N HIS A 151 -10.83 14.59 5.21
CA HIS A 151 -11.86 14.95 6.18
C HIS A 151 -12.62 13.71 6.65
N GLN A 152 -13.43 13.89 7.70
CA GLN A 152 -14.38 12.87 8.15
C GLN A 152 -15.31 12.44 7.00
N GLY A 153 -15.51 11.12 6.85
CA GLY A 153 -16.35 10.54 5.81
C GLY A 153 -15.65 10.37 4.45
N ASP A 154 -14.37 10.74 4.33
CA ASP A 154 -13.58 10.43 3.14
C ASP A 154 -13.13 8.97 3.12
N VAL A 155 -12.91 8.43 1.92
CA VAL A 155 -12.33 7.11 1.71
C VAL A 155 -10.93 7.27 1.13
N LEU A 156 -9.94 6.57 1.71
CA LEU A 156 -8.60 6.45 1.11
C LEU A 156 -8.45 5.05 0.54
N ILE A 157 -8.16 4.97 -0.75
CA ILE A 157 -8.09 3.71 -1.51
C ILE A 157 -6.64 3.53 -1.93
N THR A 158 -6.00 2.45 -1.49
CA THR A 158 -4.61 2.14 -1.86
C THR A 158 -4.57 0.86 -2.67
N SER A 159 -4.10 0.97 -3.91
CA SER A 159 -3.98 -0.15 -4.83
C SER A 159 -2.51 -0.39 -5.18
N CYS A 160 -2.12 -1.67 -5.15
CA CYS A 160 -0.81 -2.13 -5.55
C CYS A 160 -0.94 -3.10 -6.72
N THR A 161 -0.13 -2.91 -7.77
CA THR A 161 -0.02 -3.83 -8.91
C THR A 161 1.23 -4.67 -8.75
N TYR A 162 1.07 -5.98 -8.90
CA TYR A 162 2.11 -6.98 -8.74
C TYR A 162 2.36 -7.75 -10.03
N ASN A 163 3.60 -8.22 -10.20
CA ASN A 163 4.03 -9.10 -11.27
C ASN A 163 4.64 -10.36 -10.64
N THR A 164 4.05 -11.53 -10.95
CA THR A 164 4.40 -12.84 -10.39
C THR A 164 4.79 -13.83 -11.48
N GLU A 165 5.21 -13.36 -12.65
CA GLU A 165 5.71 -14.18 -13.78
C GLU A 165 6.81 -15.15 -13.35
N ASP A 166 7.64 -14.75 -12.37
CA ASP A 166 8.73 -15.55 -11.80
C ASP A 166 8.30 -16.52 -10.67
N ARG A 167 7.02 -16.48 -10.24
CA ARG A 167 6.50 -17.28 -9.14
C ARG A 167 5.77 -18.52 -9.65
N LYS A 168 6.08 -19.66 -9.03
CA LYS A 168 5.39 -20.94 -9.30
C LYS A 168 4.14 -21.16 -8.44
N LEU A 169 4.10 -20.56 -7.25
CA LEU A 169 3.02 -20.68 -6.28
C LEU A 169 2.38 -19.31 -6.03
N ALA A 170 1.14 -19.33 -5.53
CA ALA A 170 0.45 -18.13 -5.11
C ALA A 170 1.28 -17.36 -4.06
N THR A 171 1.31 -16.03 -4.20
CA THR A 171 2.02 -15.14 -3.29
C THR A 171 1.01 -14.51 -2.34
N VAL A 172 1.02 -14.92 -1.08
CA VAL A 172 0.07 -14.47 -0.05
C VAL A 172 0.59 -13.23 0.68
N GLY A 173 -0.30 -12.49 1.33
CA GLY A 173 0.05 -11.37 2.20
C GLY A 173 0.72 -11.81 3.50
N GLY A 174 1.79 -11.13 3.92
CA GLY A 174 2.51 -11.48 5.14
C GLY A 174 3.85 -10.76 5.30
N PHE A 175 4.66 -11.23 6.26
CA PHE A 175 5.94 -10.61 6.65
C PHE A 175 7.17 -11.22 5.95
N GLY A 176 7.03 -12.42 5.39
CA GLY A 176 8.10 -13.16 4.76
C GLY A 176 8.53 -12.57 3.41
N ILE A 177 9.77 -12.84 3.02
CA ILE A 177 10.34 -12.35 1.76
C ILE A 177 9.66 -12.89 0.50
N LEU A 178 8.99 -14.04 0.62
CA LEU A 178 8.22 -14.67 -0.46
C LEU A 178 6.74 -14.27 -0.42
N GLU A 179 6.29 -13.66 0.67
CA GLU A 179 4.96 -13.09 0.86
C GLU A 179 4.95 -11.65 0.32
N GLU A 180 3.81 -10.97 0.39
CA GLU A 180 3.65 -9.60 -0.10
C GLU A 180 3.01 -8.63 0.90
N MET A 181 3.20 -7.34 0.62
CA MET A 181 2.57 -6.23 1.32
C MET A 181 2.06 -5.18 0.33
N CYS A 182 1.01 -4.45 0.72
CA CYS A 182 0.53 -3.24 0.05
C CYS A 182 0.34 -2.14 1.09
N VAL A 183 1.31 -1.21 1.20
CA VAL A 183 1.28 -0.19 2.25
C VAL A 183 1.64 1.18 1.70
N ASN A 184 0.93 2.19 2.19
CA ASN A 184 1.34 3.59 2.11
C ASN A 184 1.42 4.18 3.52
N TYR A 185 2.63 4.53 3.95
CA TYR A 185 2.87 5.28 5.17
C TYR A 185 2.68 6.77 4.87
N VAL A 186 1.57 7.35 5.32
CA VAL A 186 1.30 8.78 5.14
C VAL A 186 1.74 9.56 6.37
N HIS A 187 2.49 10.63 6.15
CA HIS A 187 2.89 11.59 7.17
C HIS A 187 1.93 12.77 7.10
N TYR A 188 1.28 13.08 8.23
CA TYR A 188 0.19 14.05 8.26
C TYR A 188 0.20 14.91 9.53
N TYR A 189 -0.59 15.98 9.53
CA TYR A 189 -0.91 16.78 10.72
C TYR A 189 -2.36 17.33 10.65
N PRO A 190 -2.98 17.69 11.77
CA PRO A 190 -2.54 17.42 13.14
C PRO A 190 -2.58 15.91 13.45
N GLN A 191 -1.73 15.45 14.37
CA GLN A 191 -1.69 14.07 14.84
C GLN A 191 -3.06 13.65 15.39
N THR A 192 -3.48 12.43 15.07
CA THR A 192 -4.68 11.80 15.64
C THR A 192 -4.32 10.49 16.33
N GLN A 193 -5.30 9.82 16.93
CA GLN A 193 -5.09 8.48 17.45
C GLN A 193 -5.06 7.41 16.35
N LEU A 194 -5.49 7.71 15.11
CA LEU A 194 -5.52 6.74 14.01
C LEU A 194 -4.13 6.48 13.47
N GLU A 195 -3.68 5.23 13.62
CA GLU A 195 -2.35 4.79 13.17
C GLU A 195 -2.45 3.73 12.08
N LEU A 196 -3.42 2.81 12.18
CA LEU A 196 -3.63 1.78 11.17
C LEU A 196 -5.04 1.91 10.60
N CYS A 197 -5.12 2.18 9.30
CA CYS A 197 -6.37 2.21 8.55
C CYS A 197 -6.23 1.32 7.31
N LYS A 198 -6.45 0.03 7.51
CA LYS A 198 -6.22 -1.02 6.51
C LYS A 198 -7.44 -1.89 6.35
N SER A 199 -7.48 -2.67 5.28
CA SER A 199 -8.51 -3.68 5.09
C SER A 199 -7.98 -4.98 4.50
N SER A 200 -8.80 -6.01 4.52
CA SER A 200 -8.63 -7.24 3.77
C SER A 200 -10.00 -7.78 3.35
N VAL A 201 -10.05 -8.74 2.42
CA VAL A 201 -11.29 -9.49 2.16
C VAL A 201 -11.77 -10.17 3.45
N ASP A 202 -13.07 -10.29 3.62
CA ASP A 202 -13.65 -11.10 4.68
C ASP A 202 -13.21 -12.58 4.53
N PRO A 203 -12.65 -13.21 5.60
CA PRO A 203 -12.20 -14.59 5.54
C PRO A 203 -13.30 -15.58 5.17
N GLY A 204 -14.55 -15.35 5.59
CA GLY A 204 -15.69 -16.21 5.27
C GLY A 204 -16.05 -16.19 3.78
N PHE A 205 -15.93 -15.03 3.12
CA PHE A 205 -16.07 -14.93 1.66
C PHE A 205 -14.93 -15.61 0.92
N LEU A 206 -13.69 -15.55 1.44
CA LEU A 206 -12.58 -16.31 0.86
C LEU A 206 -12.79 -17.83 0.98
N GLN A 207 -13.33 -18.32 2.09
CA GLN A 207 -13.66 -19.74 2.22
C GLN A 207 -14.71 -20.18 1.18
N LYS A 208 -15.69 -19.33 0.86
CA LYS A 208 -16.65 -19.60 -0.23
C LYS A 208 -15.97 -19.68 -1.59
N TYR A 209 -14.94 -18.86 -1.84
CA TYR A 209 -14.12 -18.96 -3.05
C TYR A 209 -13.43 -20.33 -3.15
N PHE A 210 -12.78 -20.78 -2.08
CA PHE A 210 -12.12 -22.10 -2.10
C PHE A 210 -13.12 -23.23 -2.34
N HIS A 211 -14.30 -23.21 -1.70
CA HIS A 211 -15.37 -24.19 -1.96
C HIS A 211 -15.86 -24.15 -3.41
N LEU A 212 -16.01 -22.96 -4.00
CA LEU A 212 -16.46 -22.80 -5.38
C LEU A 212 -15.43 -23.37 -6.38
N VAL A 213 -14.15 -23.03 -6.20
CA VAL A 213 -13.07 -23.53 -7.06
C VAL A 213 -12.91 -25.03 -6.91
N ASN A 214 -13.04 -25.57 -5.69
CA ASN A 214 -12.95 -27.00 -5.44
C ASN A 214 -14.03 -27.79 -6.21
N ARG A 215 -15.28 -27.31 -6.15
CA ARG A 215 -16.42 -27.93 -6.85
C ARG A 215 -16.25 -27.91 -8.37
N PHE A 216 -15.57 -26.90 -8.91
CA PHE A 216 -15.37 -26.77 -10.36
C PHE A 216 -14.23 -27.65 -10.88
N ASN A 217 -13.22 -27.93 -10.07
CA ASN A 217 -12.03 -28.71 -10.46
C ASN A 217 -12.05 -30.14 -9.90
N SER A 218 -13.21 -30.79 -9.86
CA SER A 218 -13.32 -32.22 -9.52
C SER A 218 -12.66 -32.63 -8.19
N GLU A 219 -12.75 -31.78 -7.16
CA GLU A 219 -12.22 -32.03 -5.79
C GLU A 219 -10.68 -31.98 -5.63
N GLU A 220 -9.94 -31.34 -6.55
CA GLU A 220 -8.48 -31.21 -6.45
C GLU A 220 -8.00 -30.17 -5.40
N VAL A 221 -8.89 -29.31 -4.88
CA VAL A 221 -8.54 -28.28 -3.88
C VAL A 221 -8.83 -28.80 -2.49
N CYS A 222 -7.86 -28.75 -1.57
CA CYS A 222 -8.10 -29.15 -0.18
C CYS A 222 -8.88 -28.05 0.56
N THR A 223 -10.21 -28.15 0.56
CA THR A 223 -11.10 -27.36 1.44
C THR A 223 -11.24 -28.03 2.81
N CYS A 224 -10.12 -28.54 3.32
CA CYS A 224 -10.07 -29.37 4.50
C CYS A 224 -10.20 -28.48 5.76
N PRO A 225 -10.97 -28.87 6.80
CA PRO A 225 -11.21 -28.04 7.98
C PRO A 225 -9.96 -27.60 8.76
N GLN A 226 -8.82 -28.30 8.57
CA GLN A 226 -7.57 -28.04 9.25
C GLN A 226 -6.53 -27.26 8.39
N ALA A 227 -6.78 -27.08 7.09
CA ALA A 227 -5.82 -26.44 6.20
C ALA A 227 -5.78 -24.92 6.42
N SER A 228 -4.59 -24.38 6.63
CA SER A 228 -4.35 -22.94 6.70
C SER A 228 -4.62 -22.26 5.36
N VAL A 229 -4.91 -20.95 5.37
CA VAL A 229 -5.16 -20.19 4.14
C VAL A 229 -4.02 -20.29 3.11
N PRO A 230 -2.72 -20.20 3.50
CA PRO A 230 -1.63 -20.43 2.57
C PRO A 230 -1.62 -21.83 1.93
N GLU A 231 -1.93 -22.87 2.71
CA GLU A 231 -2.02 -24.25 2.20
C GLU A 231 -3.18 -24.40 1.21
N GLN A 232 -4.33 -23.79 1.50
CA GLN A 232 -5.48 -23.76 0.58
C GLN A 232 -5.10 -23.09 -0.73
N PHE A 233 -4.48 -21.89 -0.71
CA PHE A 233 -3.99 -21.23 -1.92
C PHE A 233 -2.92 -22.03 -2.67
N ALA A 234 -2.05 -22.75 -1.97
CA ALA A 234 -1.05 -23.62 -2.59
C ALA A 234 -1.69 -24.81 -3.32
N SER A 235 -2.87 -25.26 -2.89
CA SER A 235 -3.63 -26.35 -3.53
C SER A 235 -4.54 -25.90 -4.68
N VAL A 236 -4.71 -24.60 -4.92
CA VAL A 236 -5.58 -24.10 -6.00
C VAL A 236 -4.94 -24.40 -7.38
N PRO A 237 -5.67 -25.07 -8.30
CA PRO A 237 -5.25 -25.20 -9.69
C PRO A 237 -5.46 -23.86 -10.41
N TRP A 238 -4.37 -23.14 -10.68
CA TRP A 238 -4.39 -21.78 -11.22
C TRP A 238 -4.68 -21.69 -12.73
N ASN A 239 -5.90 -22.03 -13.12
CA ASN A 239 -6.47 -21.80 -14.46
C ASN A 239 -7.16 -20.43 -14.58
N SER A 240 -7.62 -20.06 -15.78
CA SER A 240 -8.27 -18.76 -16.01
C SER A 240 -9.50 -18.55 -15.14
N PHE A 241 -10.27 -19.60 -14.85
CA PHE A 241 -11.46 -19.52 -13.98
C PHE A 241 -11.08 -19.14 -12.55
N SER A 242 -10.18 -19.89 -11.91
CA SER A 242 -9.74 -19.62 -10.53
C SER A 242 -9.17 -18.20 -10.33
N ARG A 243 -8.44 -17.69 -11.33
CA ARG A 243 -7.84 -16.34 -11.34
C ARG A 243 -8.91 -15.25 -11.44
N HIS A 244 -9.80 -15.36 -12.43
CA HIS A 244 -10.86 -14.37 -12.63
C HIS A 244 -11.87 -14.36 -11.47
N VAL A 245 -12.20 -15.52 -10.90
CA VAL A 245 -13.10 -15.59 -9.74
C VAL A 245 -12.45 -14.98 -8.51
N LEU A 246 -11.14 -15.14 -8.30
CA LEU A 246 -10.43 -14.48 -7.20
C LEU A 246 -10.38 -12.96 -7.39
N ALA A 247 -10.05 -12.51 -8.60
CA ALA A 247 -10.07 -11.08 -8.92
C ALA A 247 -11.48 -10.48 -8.72
N ALA A 248 -12.52 -11.19 -9.14
CA ALA A 248 -13.90 -10.80 -8.90
C ALA A 248 -14.19 -10.73 -7.39
N LEU A 249 -13.83 -11.77 -6.62
CA LEU A 249 -13.98 -11.79 -5.16
C LEU A 249 -13.43 -10.52 -4.52
N TYR A 250 -12.19 -10.14 -4.84
CA TYR A 250 -11.58 -8.93 -4.30
C TYR A 250 -12.26 -7.63 -4.77
N GLY A 251 -12.97 -7.65 -5.90
CA GLY A 251 -13.74 -6.53 -6.42
C GLY A 251 -15.17 -6.41 -5.92
N PHE A 252 -15.74 -7.41 -5.22
CA PHE A 252 -17.13 -7.38 -4.76
C PHE A 252 -17.34 -7.77 -3.29
N ALA A 253 -16.49 -8.63 -2.72
CA ALA A 253 -16.77 -9.23 -1.42
C ALA A 253 -16.52 -8.25 -0.28
N PRO A 254 -17.37 -8.22 0.76
CA PRO A 254 -17.17 -7.37 1.92
C PRO A 254 -15.75 -7.46 2.52
N VAL A 255 -15.31 -6.37 3.14
CA VAL A 255 -13.98 -6.26 3.73
C VAL A 255 -14.03 -6.25 5.26
N SER A 256 -13.03 -6.85 5.89
CA SER A 256 -12.69 -6.61 7.29
C SER A 256 -11.75 -5.40 7.36
N VAL A 257 -12.14 -4.39 8.14
CA VAL A 257 -11.40 -3.14 8.31
C VAL A 257 -10.63 -3.16 9.63
N HIS A 258 -9.36 -2.82 9.58
CA HIS A 258 -8.55 -2.57 10.76
C HIS A 258 -8.42 -1.07 10.93
N CYS A 259 -9.31 -0.51 11.76
CA CYS A 259 -9.30 0.89 12.20
C CYS A 259 -8.71 0.91 13.62
N ASN A 260 -7.39 1.04 13.76
CA ASN A 260 -6.71 0.89 15.05
C ASN A 260 -6.07 2.19 15.52
N LYS A 261 -6.09 2.36 16.84
CA LYS A 261 -5.41 3.42 17.57
C LYS A 261 -3.92 3.13 17.69
N SER A 262 -3.12 4.16 17.99
CA SER A 262 -1.72 4.02 18.41
C SER A 262 -1.48 3.16 19.64
N SER A 263 -2.53 2.87 20.43
CA SER A 263 -2.47 1.91 21.53
C SER A 263 -2.60 0.44 21.07
N ALA A 264 -2.56 0.17 19.76
CA ALA A 264 -2.80 -1.13 19.13
C ALA A 264 -4.20 -1.73 19.40
N VAL A 265 -5.18 -0.90 19.79
CA VAL A 265 -6.57 -1.31 20.03
C VAL A 265 -7.46 -0.73 18.93
N ARG A 266 -8.46 -1.50 18.47
CA ARG A 266 -9.46 -1.04 17.50
C ARG A 266 -10.27 0.14 18.06
N PHE A 267 -10.68 1.06 17.20
CA PHE A 267 -11.75 2.00 17.54
C PHE A 267 -13.05 1.22 17.82
N GLN A 268 -13.94 1.77 18.64
CA GLN A 268 -15.20 1.09 18.99
C GLN A 268 -16.11 1.01 17.75
N GLY A 269 -16.64 -0.19 17.48
CA GLY A 269 -17.57 -0.46 16.38
C GLY A 269 -17.36 -1.83 15.75
N GLU A 270 -18.33 -2.25 14.93
CA GLU A 270 -18.21 -3.45 14.09
C GLU A 270 -17.38 -3.13 12.86
N TRP A 271 -16.29 -3.86 12.64
CA TRP A 271 -15.36 -3.62 11.52
C TRP A 271 -15.23 -4.78 10.55
N ASP A 272 -15.90 -5.91 10.83
CA ASP A 272 -15.97 -7.04 9.92
C ASP A 272 -17.16 -6.88 8.97
N LEU A 273 -17.11 -7.54 7.81
CA LEU A 273 -18.17 -7.52 6.79
C LEU A 273 -18.61 -6.10 6.37
N GLN A 274 -17.68 -5.14 6.32
CA GLN A 274 -17.99 -3.80 5.82
C GLN A 274 -18.19 -3.84 4.30
N PRO A 275 -19.15 -3.07 3.75
CA PRO A 275 -19.34 -2.99 2.31
C PRO A 275 -18.11 -2.40 1.63
N LEU A 276 -17.85 -2.79 0.38
CA LEU A 276 -16.85 -2.10 -0.42
C LEU A 276 -17.27 -0.64 -0.64
N PRO A 277 -16.34 0.33 -0.55
CA PRO A 277 -16.64 1.70 -0.90
C PRO A 277 -17.11 1.83 -2.36
N GLU A 278 -18.29 2.39 -2.56
CA GLU A 278 -18.88 2.59 -3.89
C GLU A 278 -18.25 3.80 -4.57
N ILE A 279 -17.45 3.57 -5.63
CA ILE A 279 -16.81 4.62 -6.42
C ILE A 279 -17.40 4.64 -7.81
N PHE A 280 -18.23 5.65 -8.09
CA PHE A 280 -18.97 5.77 -9.36
C PHE A 280 -18.27 6.68 -10.37
N SER A 281 -17.24 7.41 -9.97
CA SER A 281 -16.49 8.32 -10.83
C SER A 281 -15.01 8.30 -10.46
N LYS A 282 -14.18 8.00 -11.47
CA LYS A 282 -12.72 8.05 -11.37
C LYS A 282 -12.20 9.41 -11.81
N LEU A 283 -11.03 9.79 -11.30
CA LEU A 283 -10.31 10.96 -11.79
C LEU A 283 -9.88 10.75 -13.25
N GLU A 284 -10.12 11.74 -14.10
CA GLU A 284 -9.55 11.74 -15.45
C GLU A 284 -8.03 11.88 -15.34
N GLU A 285 -7.30 10.95 -15.97
CA GLU A 285 -5.86 11.11 -16.11
C GLU A 285 -5.57 12.24 -17.09
N PRO A 286 -4.73 13.21 -16.73
CA PRO A 286 -4.37 14.28 -17.65
C PRO A 286 -3.68 13.66 -18.86
N ALA A 287 -4.22 13.93 -20.06
CA ALA A 287 -3.64 13.47 -21.30
C ALA A 287 -2.14 13.83 -21.37
N PRO A 288 -1.25 12.90 -21.77
CA PRO A 288 0.17 13.20 -21.87
C PRO A 288 0.38 14.42 -22.76
N ARG A 289 0.94 15.50 -22.20
CA ARG A 289 1.32 16.71 -22.95
C ARG A 289 2.59 16.50 -23.77
N CYS A 290 2.87 15.27 -24.19
CA CYS A 290 3.85 15.07 -25.24
C CYS A 290 3.11 15.37 -26.53
N PRO A 291 3.43 16.46 -27.27
CA PRO A 291 2.96 16.57 -28.63
C PRO A 291 3.36 15.27 -29.32
N ALA A 292 2.40 14.56 -29.91
CA ALA A 292 2.72 13.53 -30.87
C ALA A 292 3.62 14.22 -31.88
N GLY A 293 4.93 13.97 -31.79
CA GLY A 293 5.87 14.49 -32.77
C GLY A 293 5.28 14.07 -34.09
N ARG A 294 4.93 15.05 -34.94
CA ARG A 294 4.75 14.78 -36.36
C ARG A 294 6.10 14.27 -36.80
N GLY A 295 6.29 12.95 -36.70
CA GLY A 295 7.41 12.25 -37.24
C GLY A 295 7.31 12.43 -38.75
N GLN A 296 7.93 13.48 -39.26
CA GLN A 296 8.72 13.26 -40.46
C GLN A 296 9.77 12.26 -40.02
N SER A 297 9.63 11.00 -40.45
CA SER A 297 10.72 10.05 -40.38
C SER A 297 11.97 10.76 -40.92
N PRO A 298 13.05 10.89 -40.13
CA PRO A 298 14.29 11.41 -40.67
C PRO A 298 14.65 10.56 -41.89
N ALA A 299 14.91 11.18 -43.03
CA ALA A 299 15.23 10.49 -44.29
C ALA A 299 16.60 9.78 -44.28
N GLY A 300 17.16 9.52 -43.10
CA GLY A 300 18.45 8.90 -42.87
C GLY A 300 18.97 9.20 -41.47
N PRO A 301 20.01 8.49 -41.00
CA PRO A 301 20.65 8.79 -39.73
C PRO A 301 21.28 10.18 -39.77
N THR A 302 20.90 11.04 -38.82
CA THR A 302 21.58 12.32 -38.59
C THR A 302 22.97 12.02 -38.03
N VAL A 303 23.99 12.11 -38.89
CA VAL A 303 25.39 11.99 -38.48
C VAL A 303 25.79 13.27 -37.75
N VAL A 304 25.93 13.18 -36.43
CA VAL A 304 26.49 14.27 -35.62
C VAL A 304 28.00 14.21 -35.75
N SER A 305 28.59 15.10 -36.56
CA SER A 305 30.04 15.24 -36.66
C SER A 305 30.56 15.98 -35.43
N ILE A 306 31.07 15.23 -34.46
CA ILE A 306 31.84 15.80 -33.34
C ILE A 306 33.27 15.97 -33.85
N GLY A 307 33.48 17.01 -34.66
CA GLY A 307 34.81 17.43 -35.09
C GLY A 307 35.59 17.94 -33.89
N GLY A 308 36.59 17.17 -33.45
CA GLY A 308 37.51 17.55 -32.39
C GLY A 308 38.35 18.76 -32.81
N GLY A 309 38.13 19.90 -32.15
CA GLY A 309 39.03 21.03 -32.23
C GLY A 309 40.35 20.71 -31.53
N LYS A 310 41.42 20.59 -32.33
CA LYS A 310 42.81 20.90 -31.93
C LYS A 310 43.46 21.66 -33.07
N GLY A 311 43.90 22.88 -32.78
CA GLY A 311 44.58 23.78 -33.71
C GLY A 311 44.21 25.21 -33.42
#